data_AF-A0A954Q3A4-F1
#
_entry.id   AF-A0A954Q3A4-F1
#
_cell.length_a   1.000
_cell.length_b   1.000
_cell.length_c   1.000
_cell.angle_alpha   90.00
_cell.angle_beta   90.00
_cell.angle_gamma   90.00
#
_symmetry.space_group_name_H-M   'P 1'
#
loop_
_entity.id
_entity.type
_entity.pdbx_description
1 polymer ?
#
loop_
_entity_poly.entity_id
_entity_poly.type
_entity_poly.pdbx_seq_one_letter_code
_entity_poly.pdbx_strand_id
1 'polypeptide(L)'
;IELLEGPKGLLQRAVGGPSGSPQVSKDFLTAAYERLFQAYSKVGDLEGIQGTLETLSKRYGKKGKERIAQLQTQVAREFLESLGENRPITADQVGQLESVMKTVLDPNRKPSVDVILWAAESWAKLASRSNQVDVRKRCFDQADRLLEKASEAGELDAQQKMSLQLQRADLATIVGENDHALSLLTEILKQSPSAVDLQIKVAHLLLDQAKASPQRELFETAISGRPDGSIWGWAVLTNNLARMHLDSDDKSRYLDRLLESGYYLNESRILQAEAMPPGDQRDQLLDVARKHIRQLVATFGQSSKQWTEKLQSLQP
;
A
#
# COMPACT_ATOMS: atom_id res chain seq x y z
N ILE A 1 -2.80 38.15 6.21
CA ILE A 1 -1.37 38.15 5.84
C ILE A 1 -0.85 39.60 5.78
N GLU A 2 -1.41 40.47 4.93
CA GLU A 2 -0.97 41.87 4.77
C GLU A 2 -0.91 42.71 6.07
N LEU A 3 -1.89 42.55 6.97
CA LEU A 3 -1.89 43.24 8.28
C LEU A 3 -0.72 42.85 9.20
N LEU A 4 -0.16 41.66 9.02
CA LEU A 4 0.92 41.14 9.84
C LEU A 4 2.29 41.36 9.18
N GLU A 5 2.45 41.00 7.91
CA GLU A 5 3.73 41.02 7.18
C GLU A 5 3.86 42.05 6.06
N GLY A 6 2.79 42.77 5.72
CA GLY A 6 2.84 43.78 4.66
C GLY A 6 3.78 44.95 4.99
N PRO A 7 3.99 45.89 4.04
CA PRO A 7 4.89 47.06 4.20
C PRO A 7 4.58 47.95 5.41
N LYS A 8 3.35 47.85 5.94
CA LYS A 8 2.89 48.56 7.14
C LYS A 8 2.47 47.59 8.25
N GLY A 9 2.78 46.31 8.10
CA GLY A 9 2.36 45.23 8.97
C GLY A 9 2.99 45.31 10.36
N LEU A 10 2.27 44.75 11.33
CA LEU A 10 2.68 44.75 12.75
C LEU A 10 4.09 44.15 12.96
N LEU A 11 4.45 43.11 12.20
CA LEU A 11 5.74 42.43 12.36
C LEU A 11 6.91 43.28 11.85
N GLN A 12 6.74 44.02 10.75
CA GLN A 12 7.78 44.94 10.25
C GLN A 12 8.06 46.09 11.23
N ARG A 13 7.00 46.68 11.80
CA ARG A 13 7.13 47.77 12.78
C ARG A 13 7.77 47.29 14.08
N ALA A 14 7.47 46.06 14.50
CA ALA A 14 8.02 45.47 15.71
C ALA A 14 9.53 45.19 15.64
N VAL A 15 10.08 44.95 14.44
CA VAL A 15 11.50 44.63 14.22
C VAL A 15 12.33 45.87 13.86
N GLY A 16 11.72 46.91 13.28
CA GLY A 16 12.41 48.09 12.74
C GLY A 16 12.41 49.36 13.61
N GLY A 17 12.24 49.27 14.93
CA GLY A 17 12.24 50.45 15.80
C GLY A 17 13.58 51.23 15.74
N PRO A 18 13.56 52.57 15.86
CA PRO A 18 14.76 53.43 15.74
C PRO A 18 15.88 53.14 16.75
N SER A 19 15.60 52.36 17.79
CA SER A 19 16.57 51.93 18.82
C SER A 19 17.11 50.51 18.60
N GLY A 20 16.70 49.78 17.55
CA GLY A 20 17.09 48.38 17.32
C GLY A 20 16.55 47.37 18.36
N SER A 21 15.79 47.84 19.35
CA SER A 21 15.13 47.01 20.36
C SER A 21 13.67 46.74 19.97
N PRO A 22 13.17 45.50 20.11
CA PRO A 22 11.81 45.16 19.75
C PRO A 22 10.80 45.92 20.63
N GLN A 23 9.86 46.64 20.00
CA GLN A 23 8.85 47.45 20.71
C GLN A 23 7.70 46.63 21.32
N VAL A 24 7.68 45.31 21.11
CA VAL A 24 6.64 44.40 21.58
C VAL A 24 7.25 43.19 22.28
N SER A 25 6.47 42.57 23.17
CA SER A 25 6.93 41.39 23.92
C SER A 25 7.22 40.20 23.01
N LYS A 26 8.10 39.31 23.46
CA LYS A 26 8.42 38.06 22.74
C LYS A 26 7.17 37.19 22.55
N ASP A 27 6.31 37.13 23.56
CA ASP A 27 5.07 36.33 23.54
C ASP A 27 4.09 36.85 22.50
N PHE A 28 3.94 38.18 22.39
CA PHE A 28 3.11 38.79 21.36
C PHE A 28 3.60 38.44 19.95
N LEU A 29 4.91 38.51 19.71
CA LEU A 29 5.48 38.14 18.42
C LEU A 29 5.26 36.66 18.10
N THR A 30 5.45 35.77 19.07
CA THR A 30 5.18 34.33 18.89
C THR A 30 3.72 34.09 18.51
N ALA A 31 2.77 34.69 19.22
CA ALA A 31 1.35 34.59 18.90
C ALA A 31 1.03 35.17 17.50
N ALA A 32 1.66 36.29 17.11
CA ALA A 32 1.49 36.87 15.78
C ALA A 32 2.00 35.93 14.67
N TYR A 33 3.16 35.28 14.86
CA TYR A 33 3.66 34.28 13.92
C TYR A 33 2.81 33.01 13.89
N GLU A 34 2.24 32.56 15.02
CA GLU A 34 1.27 31.45 15.01
C GLU A 34 -0.01 31.81 14.22
N ARG A 35 -0.50 33.05 14.33
CA ARG A 35 -1.66 33.52 13.54
C ARG A 35 -1.34 33.62 12.06
N LEU A 36 -0.14 34.07 11.73
CA LEU A 36 0.34 34.15 10.36
C LEU A 36 0.49 32.77 9.74
N PHE A 37 1.07 31.81 10.48
CA PHE A 37 1.12 30.40 10.11
C PHE A 37 -0.29 29.84 9.81
N GLN A 38 -1.26 30.08 10.70
CA GLN A 38 -2.66 29.67 10.47
C GLN A 38 -3.25 30.32 9.20
N ALA A 39 -2.91 31.57 8.91
CA ALA A 39 -3.38 32.26 7.72
C ALA A 39 -2.78 31.66 6.44
N TYR A 40 -1.47 31.37 6.43
CA TYR A 40 -0.81 30.71 5.30
C TYR A 40 -1.32 29.29 5.07
N SER A 41 -1.54 28.52 6.15
CA SER A 41 -2.15 27.18 6.06
C SER A 41 -3.53 27.22 5.39
N LYS A 42 -4.38 28.17 5.77
CA LYS A 42 -5.73 28.33 5.19
C LYS A 42 -5.74 28.66 3.70
N VAL A 43 -4.71 29.36 3.19
CA VAL A 43 -4.61 29.71 1.76
C VAL A 43 -3.73 28.75 0.97
N GLY A 44 -3.16 27.72 1.62
CA GLY A 44 -2.29 26.73 0.98
C GLY A 44 -0.91 27.25 0.57
N ASP A 45 -0.44 28.35 1.16
CA ASP A 45 0.87 28.94 0.85
C ASP A 45 1.99 28.19 1.58
N LEU A 46 2.56 27.18 0.91
CA LEU A 46 3.60 26.33 1.48
C LEU A 46 4.89 27.10 1.82
N GLU A 47 5.28 28.10 1.04
CA GLU A 47 6.47 28.90 1.31
C GLU A 47 6.27 29.76 2.56
N GLY A 48 5.11 30.42 2.68
CA GLY A 48 4.73 31.17 3.88
C GLY A 48 4.64 30.30 5.13
N ILE A 49 4.10 29.08 5.01
CA ILE A 49 4.08 28.09 6.10
C ILE A 49 5.50 27.71 6.53
N GLN A 50 6.40 27.41 5.58
CA GLN A 50 7.77 27.02 5.89
C GLN A 50 8.54 28.16 6.56
N GLY A 51 8.44 29.39 6.05
CA GLY A 51 9.10 30.57 6.62
C GLY A 51 8.61 30.91 8.04
N THR A 52 7.30 30.79 8.28
CA THR A 52 6.74 31.00 9.62
C THR A 52 7.15 29.91 10.61
N LEU A 53 7.17 28.64 10.20
CA LEU A 53 7.64 27.53 11.03
C LEU A 53 9.14 27.66 11.38
N GLU A 54 9.98 28.09 10.44
CA GLU A 54 11.39 28.35 10.73
C GLU A 54 11.54 29.45 11.79
N THR A 55 10.78 30.53 11.64
CA THR A 55 10.78 31.65 12.59
C THR A 55 10.28 31.23 13.97
N LEU A 56 9.18 30.48 14.03
CA LEU A 56 8.64 29.92 15.27
C LEU A 56 9.64 28.95 15.92
N SER A 57 10.34 28.12 15.13
CA SER A 57 11.35 27.19 15.64
C SER A 57 12.52 27.93 16.32
N LYS A 58 13.01 29.00 15.71
CA LYS A 58 14.02 29.88 16.31
C LYS A 58 13.53 30.51 17.62
N ARG A 59 12.25 30.89 17.69
CA ARG A 59 11.65 31.55 18.86
C ARG A 59 11.39 30.61 20.04
N TYR A 60 10.83 29.42 19.80
CA TYR A 60 10.57 28.47 20.87
C TYR A 60 11.86 27.80 21.40
N GLY A 61 12.91 27.74 20.57
CA GLY A 61 14.15 27.07 20.92
C GLY A 61 13.95 25.58 21.19
N LYS A 62 14.82 24.98 22.03
CA LYS A 62 14.80 23.53 22.31
C LYS A 62 13.48 23.05 22.93
N LYS A 63 12.80 23.89 23.73
CA LYS A 63 11.59 23.51 24.48
C LYS A 63 10.34 23.42 23.62
N GLY A 64 10.27 24.06 22.45
CA GLY A 64 9.10 23.95 21.56
C GLY A 64 9.31 23.10 20.32
N LYS A 65 10.31 22.20 20.32
CA LYS A 65 10.48 21.23 19.22
C LYS A 65 9.22 20.40 19.00
N GLU A 66 8.60 19.94 20.08
CA GLU A 66 7.32 19.18 20.04
C GLU A 66 6.19 20.03 19.45
N ARG A 67 6.09 21.29 19.87
CA ARG A 67 5.09 22.22 19.32
C ARG A 67 5.27 22.44 17.81
N ILE A 68 6.50 22.61 17.34
CA ILE A 68 6.80 22.74 15.90
C ILE A 68 6.46 21.46 15.14
N ALA A 69 6.78 20.29 15.70
CA ALA A 69 6.43 19.01 15.09
C ALA A 69 4.91 18.85 14.96
N GLN A 70 4.14 19.20 16.01
CA GLN A 70 2.68 19.18 15.96
C GLN A 70 2.11 20.11 14.87
N LEU A 71 2.63 21.34 14.77
CA LEU A 71 2.20 22.29 13.73
C LEU A 71 2.52 21.78 12.32
N GLN A 72 3.67 21.15 12.12
CA GLN A 72 4.03 20.56 10.82
C GLN A 72 3.16 19.36 10.45
N THR A 73 2.89 18.46 11.40
CA THR A 73 1.97 17.34 11.20
C THR A 73 0.55 17.85 10.88
N GLN A 74 0.12 18.93 11.54
CA GLN A 74 -1.17 19.56 11.24
C GLN A 74 -1.21 20.11 9.80
N VAL A 75 -0.19 20.84 9.35
CA VAL A 75 -0.10 21.33 7.96
C VAL A 75 -0.17 20.17 6.97
N ALA A 76 0.57 19.10 7.23
CA ALA A 76 0.58 17.94 6.35
C ALA A 76 -0.81 17.28 6.26
N ARG A 77 -1.57 17.23 7.37
CA ARG A 77 -2.96 16.76 7.39
C ARG A 77 -3.89 17.68 6.62
N GLU A 78 -3.85 18.98 6.88
CA GLU A 78 -4.67 19.98 6.18
C GLU A 78 -4.37 19.97 4.66
N PHE A 79 -3.10 19.81 4.28
CA PHE A 79 -2.71 19.64 2.89
C PHE A 79 -3.34 18.37 2.28
N LEU A 80 -3.23 17.22 2.94
CA LEU A 80 -3.85 15.97 2.46
C LEU A 80 -5.38 16.08 2.33
N GLU A 81 -6.05 16.74 3.28
CA GLU A 81 -7.49 17.02 3.21
C GLU A 81 -7.83 17.91 2.01
N SER A 82 -7.00 18.93 1.73
CA SER A 82 -7.20 19.83 0.59
C SER A 82 -7.10 19.14 -0.78
N LEU A 83 -6.40 18.00 -0.87
CA LEU A 83 -6.34 17.18 -2.08
C LEU A 83 -7.68 16.50 -2.39
N GLY A 84 -8.58 16.37 -1.40
CA GLY A 84 -9.88 15.69 -1.48
C GLY A 84 -9.75 14.17 -1.64
N GLU A 85 -10.68 13.37 -1.14
CA GLU A 85 -10.48 11.90 -1.08
C GLU A 85 -10.57 11.19 -2.44
N ASN A 86 -11.38 11.71 -3.37
CA ASN A 86 -11.74 11.01 -4.62
C ASN A 86 -11.13 11.63 -5.88
N ARG A 87 -10.15 12.52 -5.74
CA ARG A 87 -9.50 13.19 -6.88
C ARG A 87 -8.20 12.49 -7.25
N PRO A 88 -7.93 12.26 -8.56
CA PRO A 88 -6.62 11.79 -8.98
C PRO A 88 -5.52 12.75 -8.53
N ILE A 89 -4.41 12.20 -8.04
CA ILE A 89 -3.27 12.99 -7.56
C ILE A 89 -2.28 13.24 -8.71
N THR A 90 -1.76 14.48 -8.78
CA THR A 90 -0.78 14.93 -9.79
C THR A 90 0.65 14.85 -9.26
N ALA A 91 1.63 14.85 -10.17
CA ALA A 91 3.05 14.86 -9.82
C ALA A 91 3.45 16.09 -8.97
N ASP A 92 2.91 17.27 -9.30
CA ASP A 92 3.19 18.51 -8.56
C ASP A 92 2.69 18.43 -7.11
N GLN A 93 1.49 17.91 -6.90
CA GLN A 93 0.93 17.71 -5.56
C GLN A 93 1.74 16.70 -4.75
N VAL A 94 2.25 15.64 -5.38
CA VAL A 94 3.19 14.71 -4.74
C VAL A 94 4.49 15.41 -4.35
N GLY A 95 5.07 16.23 -5.23
CA GLY A 95 6.26 17.01 -4.92
C GLY A 95 6.06 18.00 -3.76
N GLN A 96 4.90 18.66 -3.71
CA GLN A 96 4.51 19.52 -2.60
C GLN A 96 4.38 18.74 -1.28
N LEU A 97 3.70 17.59 -1.31
CA LEU A 97 3.56 16.73 -0.12
C LEU A 97 4.92 16.24 0.37
N GLU A 98 5.82 15.84 -0.52
CA GLU A 98 7.18 15.44 -0.13
C GLU A 98 7.93 16.57 0.58
N SER A 99 7.81 17.81 0.08
CA SER A 99 8.42 18.99 0.71
C SER A 99 7.91 19.19 2.13
N VAL A 100 6.60 19.05 2.35
CA VAL A 100 5.99 19.13 3.68
C VAL A 100 6.44 17.97 4.57
N MET A 101 6.32 16.73 4.07
CA MET A 101 6.63 15.48 4.80
C MET A 101 8.11 15.37 5.16
N LYS A 102 9.02 15.94 4.38
CA LYS A 102 10.46 15.97 4.69
C LYS A 102 10.73 16.57 6.07
N THR A 103 9.97 17.60 6.45
CA THR A 103 10.13 18.26 7.75
C THR A 103 9.49 17.48 8.89
N VAL A 104 8.34 16.86 8.66
CA VAL A 104 7.62 16.00 9.62
C VAL A 104 8.44 14.75 9.95
N LEU A 105 9.07 14.16 8.93
CA LEU A 105 9.79 12.89 9.02
C LEU A 105 11.31 13.06 9.20
N ASP A 106 11.77 14.27 9.54
CA ASP A 106 13.19 14.59 9.76
C ASP A 106 13.80 13.64 10.82
N PRO A 107 14.80 12.81 10.46
CA PRO A 107 15.42 11.87 11.38
C PRO A 107 16.00 12.53 12.64
N ASN A 108 16.46 13.78 12.55
CA ASN A 108 17.00 14.52 13.70
C ASN A 108 15.95 14.81 14.77
N ARG A 109 14.67 14.70 14.41
CA ARG A 109 13.53 14.91 15.31
C ARG A 109 13.01 13.62 15.92
N LYS A 110 13.46 12.46 15.42
CA LYS A 110 13.00 11.13 15.86
C LYS A 110 11.47 11.04 15.90
N PRO A 111 10.80 11.13 14.72
CA PRO A 111 9.34 11.01 14.68
C PRO A 111 8.90 9.70 15.35
N SER A 112 7.78 9.74 16.09
CA SER A 112 7.22 8.52 16.69
C SER A 112 6.76 7.55 15.60
N VAL A 113 6.63 6.27 15.97
CA VAL A 113 6.11 5.24 15.05
C VAL A 113 4.73 5.62 14.54
N ASP A 114 3.85 6.16 15.38
CA ASP A 114 2.52 6.63 14.97
C ASP A 114 2.57 7.68 13.85
N VAL A 115 3.54 8.62 13.89
CA VAL A 115 3.71 9.63 12.84
C VAL A 115 4.22 8.98 11.55
N ILE A 116 5.13 8.01 11.66
CA ILE A 116 5.65 7.27 10.50
C ILE A 116 4.53 6.46 9.85
N LEU A 117 3.73 5.72 10.64
CA LEU A 117 2.60 4.92 10.15
C LEU A 117 1.52 5.79 9.50
N TRP A 118 1.13 6.90 10.14
CA TRP A 118 0.20 7.85 9.55
C TRP A 118 0.69 8.40 8.20
N ALA A 119 1.99 8.72 8.10
CA ALA A 119 2.56 9.18 6.84
C ALA A 119 2.57 8.06 5.79
N ALA A 120 2.89 6.83 6.18
CA ALA A 120 2.86 5.66 5.28
C ALA A 120 1.45 5.41 4.72
N GLU A 121 0.43 5.40 5.58
CA GLU A 121 -0.98 5.27 5.19
C GLU A 121 -1.42 6.39 4.25
N SER A 122 -0.96 7.62 4.51
CA SER A 122 -1.26 8.77 3.66
C SER A 122 -0.70 8.57 2.25
N TRP A 123 0.55 8.13 2.14
CA TRP A 123 1.17 7.80 0.85
C TRP A 123 0.50 6.61 0.15
N ALA A 124 0.13 5.56 0.89
CA ALA A 124 -0.56 4.39 0.35
C ALA A 124 -1.92 4.77 -0.25
N LYS A 125 -2.70 5.62 0.44
CA LYS A 125 -3.97 6.15 -0.07
C LYS A 125 -3.79 6.99 -1.35
N LEU A 126 -2.69 7.73 -1.48
CA LEU A 126 -2.41 8.49 -2.69
C LEU A 126 -1.97 7.61 -3.86
N ALA A 127 -1.23 6.53 -3.59
CA ALA A 127 -0.81 5.58 -4.61
C ALA A 127 -2.03 4.96 -5.33
N SER A 128 -3.06 4.55 -4.59
CA SER A 128 -4.28 3.98 -5.17
C SER A 128 -5.15 4.98 -5.95
N ARG A 129 -4.91 6.28 -5.79
CA ARG A 129 -5.68 7.35 -6.45
C ARG A 129 -5.07 7.85 -7.75
N SER A 130 -3.80 7.58 -8.03
CA SER A 130 -3.16 8.09 -9.26
C SER A 130 -3.40 7.19 -10.45
N ASN A 131 -3.78 7.79 -11.58
CA ASN A 131 -3.83 7.12 -12.87
C ASN A 131 -2.49 7.15 -13.62
N GLN A 132 -1.50 7.91 -13.12
CA GLN A 132 -0.17 8.00 -13.70
C GLN A 132 0.75 6.97 -13.03
N VAL A 133 1.36 6.08 -13.82
CA VAL A 133 2.20 4.99 -13.34
C VAL A 133 3.34 5.51 -12.47
N ASP A 134 4.06 6.55 -12.93
CA ASP A 134 5.20 7.12 -12.19
C ASP A 134 4.79 7.76 -10.85
N VAL A 135 3.64 8.44 -10.83
CA VAL A 135 3.12 9.08 -9.60
C VAL A 135 2.67 8.00 -8.60
N ARG A 136 1.96 6.97 -9.07
CA ARG A 136 1.57 5.81 -8.26
C ARG A 136 2.79 5.14 -7.65
N LYS A 137 3.80 4.85 -8.47
CA LYS A 137 5.05 4.22 -8.04
C LYS A 137 5.79 5.07 -7.00
N ARG A 138 5.91 6.38 -7.24
CA ARG A 138 6.55 7.28 -6.27
C ARG A 138 5.82 7.30 -4.93
N CYS A 139 4.49 7.35 -4.92
CA CYS A 139 3.70 7.26 -3.68
C CYS A 139 3.87 5.89 -3.00
N PHE A 140 3.89 4.81 -3.78
CA PHE A 140 4.19 3.46 -3.30
C PHE A 140 5.54 3.39 -2.60
N ASP A 141 6.61 3.84 -3.26
CA ASP A 141 7.98 3.81 -2.72
C ASP A 141 8.08 4.56 -1.39
N GLN A 142 7.38 5.70 -1.25
CA GLN A 142 7.32 6.44 0.02
C GLN A 142 6.60 5.65 1.11
N ALA A 143 5.44 5.06 0.80
CA ALA A 143 4.66 4.28 1.76
C ALA A 143 5.42 3.01 2.20
N ASP A 144 5.95 2.24 1.25
CA ASP A 144 6.69 1.01 1.52
C ASP A 144 7.91 1.27 2.41
N ARG A 145 8.71 2.29 2.07
CA ARG A 145 9.87 2.70 2.87
C ARG A 145 9.50 3.12 4.30
N LEU A 146 8.36 3.77 4.48
CA LEU A 146 7.91 4.20 5.81
C LEU A 146 7.37 3.03 6.62
N LEU A 147 6.65 2.09 6.01
CA LEU A 147 6.23 0.84 6.66
C LEU A 147 7.44 0.00 7.07
N GLU A 148 8.46 -0.09 6.21
CA GLU A 148 9.73 -0.76 6.52
C GLU A 148 10.41 -0.11 7.72
N LYS A 149 10.60 1.21 7.68
CA LYS A 149 11.19 1.96 8.79
C LYS A 149 10.39 1.80 10.08
N ALA A 150 9.06 1.76 10.02
CA ALA A 150 8.23 1.51 11.19
C ALA A 150 8.44 0.08 11.74
N SER A 151 8.58 -0.92 10.86
CA SER A 151 8.82 -2.31 11.26
C SER A 151 10.16 -2.54 11.97
N GLU A 152 11.13 -1.67 11.75
CA GLU A 152 12.43 -1.67 12.43
C GLU A 152 12.37 -1.10 13.86
N ALA A 153 11.26 -0.45 14.23
CA ALA A 153 11.12 0.14 15.56
C ALA A 153 11.15 -0.94 16.65
N GLY A 154 11.93 -0.67 17.70
CA GLY A 154 12.10 -1.59 18.83
C GLY A 154 10.88 -1.74 19.74
N GLU A 155 9.92 -0.83 19.63
CA GLU A 155 8.67 -0.83 20.42
C GLU A 155 7.57 -1.73 19.84
N LEU A 156 7.74 -2.23 18.61
CA LEU A 156 6.79 -3.13 17.98
C LEU A 156 7.09 -4.60 18.32
N ASP A 157 6.05 -5.37 18.63
CA ASP A 157 6.14 -6.81 18.78
C ASP A 157 6.18 -7.55 17.42
N ALA A 158 6.40 -8.87 17.46
CA ALA A 158 6.49 -9.68 16.25
C ALA A 158 5.19 -9.69 15.42
N GLN A 159 4.03 -9.64 16.08
CA GLN A 159 2.72 -9.64 15.41
C GLN A 159 2.48 -8.31 14.69
N GLN A 160 2.83 -7.20 15.31
CA GLN A 160 2.76 -5.87 14.70
C GLN A 160 3.69 -5.76 13.50
N LYS A 161 4.93 -6.25 13.61
CA LYS A 161 5.88 -6.28 12.48
C LYS A 161 5.37 -7.13 11.31
N MET A 162 4.81 -8.30 11.62
CA MET A 162 4.17 -9.16 10.62
C MET A 162 2.99 -8.45 9.92
N SER A 163 2.15 -7.74 10.69
CA SER A 163 1.04 -6.95 10.16
C SER A 163 1.53 -5.86 9.19
N LEU A 164 2.59 -5.13 9.54
CA LEU A 164 3.19 -4.13 8.64
C LEU A 164 3.75 -4.78 7.36
N GLN A 165 4.35 -5.97 7.45
CA GLN A 165 4.84 -6.69 6.28
C GLN A 165 3.70 -7.14 5.35
N LEU A 166 2.56 -7.57 5.90
CA LEU A 166 1.35 -7.85 5.13
C LEU A 166 0.82 -6.59 4.45
N GLN A 167 0.76 -5.46 5.16
CA GLN A 167 0.35 -4.17 4.59
C GLN A 167 1.24 -3.74 3.42
N ARG A 168 2.57 -3.93 3.52
CA ARG A 168 3.51 -3.68 2.41
C ARG A 168 3.19 -4.56 1.20
N ALA A 169 2.91 -5.85 1.41
CA ALA A 169 2.56 -6.77 0.33
C ALA A 169 1.21 -6.46 -0.31
N ASP A 170 0.20 -6.08 0.48
CA ASP A 170 -1.10 -5.60 -0.01
C ASP A 170 -0.94 -4.36 -0.88
N LEU A 171 -0.19 -3.39 -0.38
CA LEU A 171 0.08 -2.16 -1.10
C LEU A 171 0.79 -2.43 -2.44
N ALA A 172 1.84 -3.27 -2.43
CA ALA A 172 2.56 -3.67 -3.64
C ALA A 172 1.64 -4.34 -4.68
N THR A 173 0.73 -5.21 -4.21
CA THR A 173 -0.29 -5.85 -5.06
C THR A 173 -1.21 -4.80 -5.70
N ILE A 174 -1.72 -3.83 -4.92
CA ILE A 174 -2.63 -2.79 -5.40
C ILE A 174 -1.99 -1.92 -6.50
N VAL A 175 -0.68 -1.66 -6.40
CA VAL A 175 0.02 -0.82 -7.37
C VAL A 175 0.58 -1.58 -8.57
N GLY A 176 0.50 -2.92 -8.56
CA GLY A 176 1.00 -3.80 -9.62
C GLY A 176 2.49 -4.17 -9.50
N GLU A 177 3.11 -3.95 -8.34
CA GLU A 177 4.51 -4.31 -8.05
C GLU A 177 4.58 -5.78 -7.59
N ASN A 178 4.20 -6.69 -8.51
CA ASN A 178 3.96 -8.11 -8.22
C ASN A 178 5.19 -8.83 -7.66
N ASP A 179 6.40 -8.56 -8.18
CA ASP A 179 7.63 -9.19 -7.72
C ASP A 179 7.96 -8.82 -6.27
N HIS A 180 7.74 -7.56 -5.89
CA HIS A 180 7.92 -7.09 -4.51
C HIS A 180 6.89 -7.73 -3.57
N ALA A 181 5.62 -7.78 -3.99
CA ALA A 181 4.56 -8.45 -3.25
C ALA A 181 4.87 -9.94 -3.03
N LEU A 182 5.31 -10.65 -4.07
CA LEU A 182 5.72 -12.06 -4.00
C LEU A 182 6.89 -12.26 -3.04
N SER A 183 7.90 -11.38 -3.08
CA SER A 183 9.04 -11.44 -2.16
C SER A 183 8.60 -11.31 -0.70
N LEU A 184 7.81 -10.28 -0.39
CA LEU A 184 7.30 -10.04 0.97
C LEU A 184 6.44 -11.21 1.48
N LEU A 185 5.51 -11.71 0.67
CA LEU A 185 4.64 -12.83 1.05
C LEU A 185 5.42 -14.13 1.21
N THR A 186 6.47 -14.36 0.41
CA THR A 186 7.35 -15.53 0.57
C THR A 186 8.01 -15.52 1.95
N GLU A 187 8.55 -14.38 2.38
CA GLU A 187 9.17 -14.25 3.71
C GLU A 187 8.16 -14.48 4.86
N ILE A 188 6.91 -14.05 4.68
CA ILE A 188 5.83 -14.32 5.65
C ILE A 188 5.50 -15.82 5.68
N LEU A 189 5.36 -16.45 4.52
CA LEU A 189 5.04 -17.87 4.40
C LEU A 189 6.14 -18.77 4.95
N LYS A 190 7.42 -18.35 4.99
CA LYS A 190 8.46 -19.10 5.72
C LYS A 190 8.13 -19.28 7.21
N GLN A 191 7.43 -18.31 7.80
CA GLN A 191 7.03 -18.36 9.22
C GLN A 191 5.66 -19.03 9.41
N SER A 192 4.81 -19.04 8.37
CA SER A 192 3.46 -19.59 8.41
C SER A 192 3.09 -20.29 7.09
N PRO A 193 3.76 -21.42 6.76
CA PRO A 193 3.63 -22.04 5.44
C PRO A 193 2.23 -22.60 5.15
N SER A 194 1.43 -22.85 6.19
CA SER A 194 0.06 -23.34 6.09
C SER A 194 -1.01 -22.24 6.06
N ALA A 195 -0.62 -20.96 5.99
CA ALA A 195 -1.57 -19.85 5.91
C ALA A 195 -2.28 -19.82 4.55
N VAL A 196 -3.40 -20.54 4.44
CA VAL A 196 -4.13 -20.79 3.18
C VAL A 196 -4.50 -19.50 2.45
N ASP A 197 -4.99 -18.47 3.15
CA ASP A 197 -5.37 -17.21 2.51
C ASP A 197 -4.15 -16.50 1.87
N LEU A 198 -2.96 -16.61 2.49
CA LEU A 198 -1.72 -16.08 1.91
C LEU A 198 -1.22 -16.93 0.74
N GLN A 199 -1.34 -18.26 0.82
CA GLN A 199 -1.01 -19.15 -0.29
C GLN A 199 -1.90 -18.87 -1.51
N ILE A 200 -3.20 -18.65 -1.33
CA ILE A 200 -4.13 -18.25 -2.40
C ILE A 200 -3.70 -16.92 -3.01
N LYS A 201 -3.39 -15.91 -2.18
CA LYS A 201 -2.93 -14.60 -2.67
C LYS A 201 -1.64 -14.70 -3.50
N VAL A 202 -0.68 -15.52 -3.06
CA VAL A 202 0.55 -15.74 -3.82
C VAL A 202 0.30 -16.50 -5.12
N ALA A 203 -0.59 -17.49 -5.13
CA ALA A 203 -0.95 -18.23 -6.35
C ALA A 203 -1.61 -17.33 -7.40
N HIS A 204 -2.42 -16.34 -6.96
CA HIS A 204 -2.93 -15.27 -7.83
C HIS A 204 -1.80 -14.44 -8.44
N LEU A 205 -0.85 -13.96 -7.63
CA LEU A 205 0.29 -13.18 -8.12
C LEU A 205 1.15 -13.96 -9.13
N LEU A 206 1.37 -15.26 -8.90
CA LEU A 206 2.09 -16.14 -9.85
C LEU A 206 1.34 -16.25 -11.19
N LEU A 207 0.02 -16.39 -11.14
CA LEU A 207 -0.80 -16.45 -12.35
C LEU A 207 -0.81 -15.10 -13.09
N ASP A 208 -0.92 -13.98 -12.37
CA ASP A 208 -0.85 -12.64 -12.97
C ASP A 208 0.51 -12.39 -13.63
N GLN A 209 1.60 -12.84 -13.01
CA GLN A 209 2.94 -12.80 -13.60
C GLN A 209 3.02 -13.64 -14.88
N ALA A 210 2.45 -14.85 -14.89
CA ALA A 210 2.39 -15.70 -16.06
C ALA A 210 1.51 -15.11 -17.18
N LYS A 211 0.41 -14.43 -16.84
CA LYS A 211 -0.44 -13.72 -17.81
C LYS A 211 0.28 -12.52 -18.43
N ALA A 212 1.07 -11.77 -17.64
CA ALA A 212 1.84 -10.62 -18.12
C ALA A 212 3.02 -11.03 -19.03
N SER A 213 3.62 -12.19 -18.78
CA SER A 213 4.69 -12.76 -19.59
C SER A 213 4.37 -14.23 -19.89
N PRO A 214 3.67 -14.55 -20.99
CA PRO A 214 3.10 -15.87 -21.26
C PRO A 214 4.16 -16.91 -21.63
N GLN A 215 4.98 -17.29 -20.65
CA GLN A 215 5.99 -18.34 -20.73
C GLN A 215 5.45 -19.59 -20.06
N ARG A 216 5.70 -20.75 -20.68
CA ARG A 216 5.23 -22.06 -20.19
C ARG A 216 5.63 -22.30 -18.73
N GLU A 217 6.84 -21.92 -18.38
CA GLU A 217 7.48 -22.13 -17.07
C GLU A 217 6.81 -21.30 -15.96
N LEU A 218 6.32 -20.11 -16.30
CA LEU A 218 5.59 -19.26 -15.35
C LEU A 218 4.21 -19.85 -15.05
N PHE A 219 3.50 -20.35 -16.06
CA PHE A 219 2.25 -21.09 -15.81
C PHE A 219 2.49 -22.39 -15.05
N GLU A 220 3.58 -23.11 -15.32
CA GLU A 220 3.95 -24.30 -14.55
C GLU A 220 4.17 -23.97 -13.06
N THR A 221 4.82 -22.84 -12.78
CA THR A 221 5.01 -22.34 -11.41
C THR A 221 3.68 -21.95 -10.76
N ALA A 222 2.76 -21.32 -11.49
CA ALA A 222 1.42 -21.01 -10.98
C ALA A 222 0.58 -22.28 -10.69
N ILE A 223 0.73 -23.33 -11.49
CA ILE A 223 0.05 -24.62 -11.31
C ILE A 223 0.62 -25.40 -10.13
N SER A 224 1.95 -25.58 -10.10
CA SER A 224 2.63 -26.50 -9.19
C SER A 224 3.11 -25.84 -7.90
N GLY A 225 3.40 -24.54 -7.93
CA GLY A 225 4.06 -23.80 -6.87
C GLY A 225 5.57 -23.70 -7.07
N ARG A 226 6.28 -23.19 -6.06
CA ARG A 226 7.74 -23.11 -6.12
C ARG A 226 8.38 -24.48 -5.80
N PRO A 227 9.52 -24.83 -6.42
CA PRO A 227 10.20 -26.10 -6.20
C PRO A 227 10.65 -26.34 -4.74
N ASP A 228 10.89 -25.27 -3.98
CA ASP A 228 11.26 -25.35 -2.56
C ASP A 228 10.08 -25.65 -1.62
N GLY A 229 8.86 -25.72 -2.16
CA GLY A 229 7.63 -25.98 -1.40
C GLY A 229 7.15 -24.83 -0.53
N SER A 230 7.82 -23.66 -0.57
CA SER A 230 7.44 -22.47 0.21
C SER A 230 6.10 -21.88 -0.22
N ILE A 231 5.80 -22.00 -1.52
CA ILE A 231 4.61 -21.46 -2.17
C ILE A 231 3.87 -22.59 -2.86
N TRP A 232 2.58 -22.70 -2.56
CA TRP A 232 1.68 -23.66 -3.19
C TRP A 232 1.12 -23.08 -4.48
N GLY A 233 1.20 -23.85 -5.57
CA GLY A 233 0.45 -23.55 -6.78
C GLY A 233 -1.00 -23.99 -6.65
N TRP A 234 -1.80 -23.65 -7.67
CA TRP A 234 -3.23 -23.95 -7.70
C TRP A 234 -3.56 -25.45 -7.55
N ALA A 235 -2.69 -26.35 -8.01
CA ALA A 235 -2.88 -27.80 -7.87
C ALA A 235 -2.80 -28.25 -6.41
N VAL A 236 -1.78 -27.78 -5.69
CA VAL A 236 -1.58 -28.12 -4.26
C VAL A 236 -2.69 -27.49 -3.42
N LEU A 237 -3.07 -26.25 -3.71
CA LEU A 237 -4.19 -25.57 -3.06
C LEU A 237 -5.50 -26.34 -3.23
N THR A 238 -5.86 -26.72 -4.46
CA THR A 238 -7.09 -27.47 -4.74
C THR A 238 -7.14 -28.77 -3.94
N ASN A 239 -6.05 -29.55 -3.93
CA ASN A 239 -5.98 -30.81 -3.20
C ASN A 239 -6.09 -30.62 -1.68
N ASN A 240 -5.37 -29.63 -1.12
CA ASN A 240 -5.41 -29.33 0.31
C ASN A 240 -6.79 -28.84 0.75
N LEU A 241 -7.43 -27.96 -0.03
CA LEU A 241 -8.77 -27.44 0.24
C LEU A 241 -9.85 -28.52 0.10
N ALA A 242 -9.71 -29.44 -0.87
CA ALA A 242 -10.61 -30.57 -1.00
C ALA A 242 -10.56 -31.47 0.24
N ARG A 243 -9.36 -31.78 0.74
CA ARG A 243 -9.20 -32.53 2.00
C ARG A 243 -9.82 -31.77 3.18
N MET A 244 -9.50 -30.49 3.35
CA MET A 244 -10.07 -29.66 4.42
C MET A 244 -11.60 -29.59 4.37
N HIS A 245 -12.20 -29.51 3.18
CA HIS A 245 -13.65 -29.54 2.98
C HIS A 245 -14.26 -30.90 3.35
N LEU A 246 -13.60 -32.00 2.99
CA LEU A 246 -14.06 -33.36 3.33
C LEU A 246 -13.96 -33.65 4.83
N ASP A 247 -12.90 -33.15 5.49
CA ASP A 247 -12.66 -33.37 6.92
C ASP A 247 -13.45 -32.40 7.82
N SER A 248 -13.99 -31.30 7.28
CA SER A 248 -14.75 -30.32 8.07
C SER A 248 -16.21 -30.73 8.28
N ASP A 249 -16.72 -30.54 9.51
CA ASP A 249 -18.15 -30.66 9.83
C ASP A 249 -19.00 -29.61 9.09
N ASP A 250 -18.43 -28.42 8.88
CA ASP A 250 -19.03 -27.36 8.08
C ASP A 250 -18.57 -27.46 6.63
N LYS A 251 -19.37 -28.14 5.81
CA LYS A 251 -19.11 -28.30 4.38
C LYS A 251 -19.08 -26.97 3.63
N SER A 252 -19.68 -25.90 4.13
CA SER A 252 -19.65 -24.61 3.43
C SER A 252 -18.33 -23.85 3.59
N ARG A 253 -17.63 -24.06 4.71
CA ARG A 253 -16.46 -23.25 5.13
C ARG A 253 -15.35 -23.12 4.09
N TYR A 254 -15.05 -24.21 3.38
CA TYR A 254 -13.96 -24.27 2.40
C TYR A 254 -14.45 -24.40 0.95
N LEU A 255 -15.75 -24.51 0.73
CA LEU A 255 -16.30 -24.83 -0.59
C LEU A 255 -15.97 -23.74 -1.62
N ASP A 256 -16.17 -22.46 -1.27
CA ASP A 256 -15.88 -21.36 -2.20
C ASP A 256 -14.40 -21.28 -2.56
N ARG A 257 -13.50 -21.41 -1.58
CA ARG A 257 -12.04 -21.43 -1.83
C ARG A 257 -11.63 -22.64 -2.67
N LEU A 258 -12.24 -23.80 -2.43
CA LEU A 258 -12.02 -25.00 -3.23
C LEU A 258 -12.41 -24.76 -4.70
N LEU A 259 -13.62 -24.24 -4.94
CA LEU A 259 -14.09 -23.96 -6.30
C LEU A 259 -13.27 -22.87 -6.98
N GLU A 260 -12.85 -21.85 -6.23
CA GLU A 260 -11.93 -20.81 -6.70
C GLU A 260 -10.59 -21.41 -7.14
N SER A 261 -9.95 -22.20 -6.27
CA SER A 261 -8.68 -22.84 -6.61
C SER A 261 -8.80 -23.80 -7.80
N GLY A 262 -9.91 -24.53 -7.90
CA GLY A 262 -10.21 -25.40 -9.03
C GLY A 262 -10.40 -24.63 -10.34
N TYR A 263 -11.07 -23.47 -10.29
CA TYR A 263 -11.21 -22.57 -11.44
C TYR A 263 -9.84 -22.10 -11.92
N TYR A 264 -9.03 -21.50 -11.05
CA TYR A 264 -7.74 -20.93 -11.46
C TYR A 264 -6.70 -22.00 -11.83
N LEU A 265 -6.78 -23.20 -11.27
CA LEU A 265 -5.98 -24.34 -11.74
C LEU A 265 -6.26 -24.66 -13.21
N ASN A 266 -7.54 -24.71 -13.59
CA ASN A 266 -7.92 -25.05 -14.95
C ASN A 266 -7.66 -23.89 -15.92
N GLU A 267 -7.89 -22.64 -15.51
CA GLU A 267 -7.48 -21.46 -16.27
C GLU A 267 -5.98 -21.48 -16.56
N SER A 268 -5.15 -21.73 -15.52
CA SER A 268 -3.69 -21.80 -15.67
C SER A 268 -3.25 -22.88 -16.66
N ARG A 269 -3.89 -24.06 -16.64
CA ARG A 269 -3.60 -25.16 -17.59
C ARG A 269 -3.98 -24.81 -19.03
N ILE A 270 -5.12 -24.14 -19.23
CA ILE A 270 -5.56 -23.72 -20.55
C ILE A 270 -4.60 -22.68 -21.11
N LEU A 271 -4.26 -21.66 -20.32
CA LEU A 271 -3.30 -20.62 -20.73
C LEU A 271 -1.90 -21.20 -20.98
N GLN A 272 -1.46 -22.17 -20.17
CA GLN A 272 -0.22 -22.91 -20.44
C GLN A 272 -0.27 -23.63 -21.78
N ALA A 273 -1.37 -24.32 -22.07
CA ALA A 273 -1.56 -25.03 -23.33
C ALA A 273 -1.59 -24.09 -24.54
N GLU A 274 -2.16 -22.88 -24.39
CA GLU A 274 -2.16 -21.83 -25.41
C GLU A 274 -0.76 -21.24 -25.66
N ALA A 275 0.06 -21.13 -24.61
CA ALA A 275 1.46 -20.71 -24.72
C ALA A 275 2.37 -21.78 -25.36
N MET A 276 1.86 -23.00 -25.60
CA MET A 276 2.61 -24.11 -26.18
C MET A 276 2.28 -24.32 -27.67
N PRO A 277 3.27 -24.76 -28.49
CA PRO A 277 2.99 -25.23 -29.84
C PRO A 277 1.99 -26.40 -29.84
N PRO A 278 1.23 -26.60 -30.93
CA PRO A 278 0.38 -27.78 -31.09
C PRO A 278 1.16 -29.09 -30.90
N GLY A 279 0.59 -30.05 -30.17
CA GLY A 279 1.17 -31.37 -29.94
C GLY A 279 0.59 -32.08 -28.71
N ASP A 280 1.04 -33.31 -28.47
CA ASP A 280 0.49 -34.21 -27.44
C ASP A 280 0.45 -33.58 -26.03
N GLN A 281 1.47 -32.82 -25.66
CA GLN A 281 1.53 -32.15 -24.35
C GLN A 281 0.44 -31.07 -24.19
N ARG A 282 0.18 -30.30 -25.26
CA ARG A 282 -0.89 -29.29 -25.28
C ARG A 282 -2.26 -29.98 -25.15
N ASP A 283 -2.48 -31.03 -25.94
CA ASP A 283 -3.75 -31.76 -25.93
C ASP A 283 -4.00 -32.45 -24.59
N GLN A 284 -2.94 -32.99 -23.96
CA GLN A 284 -3.01 -33.57 -22.64
C GLN A 284 -3.41 -32.53 -21.57
N LEU A 285 -2.81 -31.33 -21.59
CA LEU A 285 -3.18 -30.26 -20.65
C LEU A 285 -4.65 -29.85 -20.79
N LEU A 286 -5.14 -29.71 -22.03
CA LEU A 286 -6.53 -29.36 -22.30
C LEU A 286 -7.49 -30.48 -21.88
N ASP A 287 -7.16 -31.75 -22.12
CA ASP A 287 -7.97 -32.89 -21.69
C ASP A 287 -8.05 -32.99 -20.16
N VAL A 288 -6.91 -32.81 -19.47
CA VAL A 288 -6.86 -32.76 -17.99
C VAL A 288 -7.72 -31.63 -17.45
N ALA A 289 -7.63 -30.43 -18.03
CA ALA A 289 -8.46 -29.29 -17.62
C ALA A 289 -9.96 -29.56 -17.84
N ARG A 290 -10.34 -30.06 -19.02
CA ARG A 290 -11.74 -30.41 -19.35
C ARG A 290 -12.32 -31.46 -18.39
N LYS A 291 -11.57 -32.54 -18.13
CA LYS A 291 -11.99 -33.60 -17.19
C LYS A 291 -12.20 -33.04 -15.78
N HIS A 292 -11.26 -32.23 -15.31
CA HIS A 292 -11.35 -31.64 -13.98
C HIS A 292 -12.51 -30.64 -13.85
N ILE A 293 -12.75 -29.77 -14.85
CA ILE A 293 -13.92 -28.88 -14.90
C ILE A 293 -15.23 -29.68 -14.81
N ARG A 294 -15.36 -30.73 -15.62
CA ARG A 294 -16.56 -31.60 -15.60
C ARG A 294 -16.77 -32.25 -14.23
N GLN A 295 -15.70 -32.71 -13.60
CA GLN A 295 -15.75 -33.27 -12.25
C GLN A 295 -16.23 -32.23 -11.24
N LEU A 296 -15.65 -31.02 -11.23
CA LEU A 296 -16.08 -29.95 -10.32
C LEU A 296 -17.55 -29.58 -10.51
N VAL A 297 -18.01 -29.43 -11.76
CA VAL A 297 -19.42 -29.14 -12.06
C VAL A 297 -20.33 -30.29 -11.64
N ALA A 298 -19.95 -31.55 -11.89
CA ALA A 298 -20.75 -32.70 -11.50
C ALA A 298 -20.85 -32.86 -9.97
N THR A 299 -19.76 -32.59 -9.24
CA THR A 299 -19.71 -32.73 -7.78
C THR A 299 -20.38 -31.56 -7.05
N PHE A 300 -20.18 -30.33 -7.53
CA PHE A 300 -20.56 -29.11 -6.78
C PHE A 300 -21.59 -28.22 -7.48
N GLY A 301 -22.02 -28.57 -8.70
CA GLY A 301 -22.88 -27.68 -9.49
C GLY A 301 -24.25 -27.42 -8.87
N GLN A 302 -24.73 -28.33 -8.01
CA GLN A 302 -25.97 -28.13 -7.24
C GLN A 302 -25.80 -27.13 -6.08
N SER A 303 -24.59 -26.97 -5.57
CA SER A 303 -24.29 -26.12 -4.41
C SER A 303 -24.11 -24.65 -4.77
N SER A 304 -23.73 -24.34 -6.02
CA SER A 304 -23.61 -22.96 -6.49
C SER A 304 -23.78 -22.84 -8.01
N LYS A 305 -24.87 -22.18 -8.41
CA LYS A 305 -25.13 -21.83 -9.82
C LYS A 305 -24.05 -20.90 -10.38
N GLN A 306 -23.63 -19.91 -9.58
CA GLN A 306 -22.58 -18.96 -9.97
C GLN A 306 -21.26 -19.66 -10.31
N TRP A 307 -20.82 -20.61 -9.48
CA TRP A 307 -19.60 -21.37 -9.76
C TRP A 307 -19.75 -22.29 -10.95
N THR A 308 -20.94 -22.87 -11.16
CA THR A 308 -21.21 -23.69 -12.34
C THR A 308 -21.02 -22.88 -13.62
N GLU A 309 -21.62 -21.70 -13.70
CA GLU A 309 -21.50 -20.79 -14.85
C GLU A 309 -20.05 -20.36 -15.06
N LYS A 310 -19.36 -19.98 -13.96
CA LYS A 310 -17.95 -19.58 -14.01
C LYS A 310 -17.02 -20.71 -14.44
N LEU A 311 -17.23 -21.94 -13.99
CA LEU A 311 -16.43 -23.09 -14.44
C LEU A 311 -16.72 -23.47 -15.89
N GLN A 312 -17.97 -23.33 -16.34
CA GLN A 312 -18.36 -23.58 -17.72
C GLN A 312 -17.77 -22.56 -18.70
N SER A 313 -17.52 -21.32 -18.27
CA SER A 313 -16.88 -20.31 -19.12
C SER A 313 -15.41 -20.65 -19.47
N LEU A 314 -14.80 -21.62 -18.79
CA LEU A 314 -13.45 -22.12 -19.10
C LEU A 314 -13.45 -23.30 -20.08
N GLN A 315 -14.60 -23.78 -20.56
CA GLN A 315 -14.61 -24.90 -21.50
C GLN A 315 -14.09 -24.44 -22.86
N PRO A 316 -12.92 -24.94 -23.32
CA PRO A 316 -12.29 -24.53 -24.57
C PRO A 316 -12.97 -25.14 -25.81
#